data_AF-A0A4U5U5W6-F1
#
_entry.id   AF-A0A4U5U5W6-F1
#
_cell.length_a   1.000
_cell.length_b   1.000
_cell.length_c   1.000
_cell.angle_alpha   90.00
_cell.angle_beta   90.00
_cell.angle_gamma   90.00
#
_symmetry.space_group_name_H-M   'P 1'
#
loop_
_entity.id
_entity.type
_entity.pdbx_description
1 polymer ?
#
loop_
_entity_poly.entity_id
_entity_poly.type
_entity_poly.pdbx_seq_one_letter_code
_entity_poly.pdbx_strand_id
1 'polypeptide(L)'
;MNVRRVEKTVLSVEQSEGIGAYARRSIGRKELRNLDPFLMLDEFRMSKPAGFPDHPHRGFETVTYVLEGITAHEDFCGHTGRLKPGDLQSKVYTRTPTLYLDFRVQAGAVHIQPVPSGPDEEQQMVEPHHTVVFGDGDCVKFQNKGSEVSHFVLIAGEPINEPVVQHGPFVMTTEEEIREAIRDYQNGKNGFERAVNWRSKIRDSV
;
A
#
# COMPACT_ATOMS: atom_id res chain seq x y z
N MET A 1 22.96 -16.89 -8.03
CA MET A 1 21.88 -15.97 -7.66
C MET A 1 21.84 -14.93 -8.73
N ASN A 2 20.68 -14.81 -9.35
CA ASN A 2 20.44 -13.91 -10.44
C ASN A 2 19.72 -12.66 -9.91
N VAL A 3 20.19 -11.46 -10.25
CA VAL A 3 19.61 -10.22 -9.71
C VAL A 3 18.47 -9.73 -10.60
N ARG A 4 17.35 -9.36 -10.00
CA ARG A 4 16.21 -8.74 -10.68
C ARG A 4 16.61 -7.46 -11.40
N ARG A 5 16.25 -7.34 -12.67
CA ARG A 5 16.38 -6.10 -13.45
C ARG A 5 15.22 -5.15 -13.17
N VAL A 6 15.47 -3.85 -13.30
CA VAL A 6 14.41 -2.83 -13.26
C VAL A 6 13.65 -2.85 -14.58
N GLU A 7 12.38 -3.21 -14.55
CA GLU A 7 11.51 -3.15 -15.73
C GLU A 7 10.81 -1.81 -15.86
N LYS A 8 10.51 -1.19 -14.72
CA LYS A 8 9.79 0.07 -14.69
C LYS A 8 10.18 0.91 -13.50
N THR A 9 10.25 2.21 -13.72
CA THR A 9 10.37 3.21 -12.67
C THR A 9 9.21 4.19 -12.81
N VAL A 10 8.45 4.38 -11.74
CA VAL A 10 7.27 5.24 -11.72
C VAL A 10 7.42 6.27 -10.62
N LEU A 11 7.48 7.55 -10.99
CA LEU A 11 7.47 8.65 -10.03
C LEU A 11 6.09 8.74 -9.36
N SER A 12 6.07 8.73 -8.04
CA SER A 12 4.86 8.96 -7.25
C SER A 12 4.46 10.42 -7.34
N VAL A 13 3.18 10.69 -7.62
CA VAL A 13 2.66 12.06 -7.76
C VAL A 13 1.69 12.33 -6.64
N GLU A 14 1.80 13.53 -6.11
CA GLU A 14 0.94 14.03 -5.06
C GLU A 14 -0.48 14.27 -5.56
N GLN A 15 -1.45 13.80 -4.79
CA GLN A 15 -2.88 13.98 -5.05
C GLN A 15 -3.62 14.18 -3.73
N SER A 16 -4.70 14.96 -3.78
CA SER A 16 -5.58 15.16 -2.64
C SER A 16 -6.36 13.89 -2.34
N GLU A 17 -6.43 13.53 -1.06
CA GLU A 17 -7.13 12.36 -0.56
C GLU A 17 -7.86 12.70 0.75
N GLY A 18 -8.95 11.98 1.03
CA GLY A 18 -9.75 12.23 2.25
C GLY A 18 -10.15 13.70 2.42
N ILE A 19 -9.94 14.24 3.62
CA ILE A 19 -10.14 15.65 3.96
C ILE A 19 -8.79 16.27 4.27
N GLY A 20 -8.32 17.19 3.42
CA GLY A 20 -7.08 17.95 3.64
C GLY A 20 -5.78 17.14 3.63
N ALA A 21 -5.84 15.83 3.31
CA ALA A 21 -4.68 14.96 3.26
C ALA A 21 -4.12 14.89 1.83
N TYR A 22 -2.82 14.64 1.75
CA TYR A 22 -2.13 14.46 0.49
C TYR A 22 -1.40 13.12 0.50
N ALA A 23 -1.49 12.42 -0.61
CA ALA A 23 -0.85 11.15 -0.85
C ALA A 23 0.02 11.24 -2.09
N ARG A 24 1.25 10.71 -2.03
CA ARG A 24 2.03 10.45 -3.23
C ARG A 24 1.71 9.04 -3.69
N ARG A 25 0.93 8.92 -4.77
CA ARG A 25 0.51 7.61 -5.30
C ARG A 25 1.46 7.12 -6.38
N SER A 26 1.82 5.85 -6.31
CA SER A 26 2.49 5.11 -7.39
C SER A 26 1.57 4.05 -8.00
N ILE A 27 1.44 2.88 -7.37
CA ILE A 27 0.50 1.83 -7.76
C ILE A 27 -0.92 2.37 -7.56
N GLY A 28 -1.82 2.13 -8.53
CA GLY A 28 -3.16 2.71 -8.59
C GLY A 28 -3.27 3.89 -9.58
N ARG A 29 -2.15 4.37 -10.13
CA ARG A 29 -2.15 5.41 -11.16
C ARG A 29 -2.28 4.85 -12.57
N LYS A 30 -2.58 5.71 -13.55
CA LYS A 30 -2.68 5.31 -14.97
C LYS A 30 -1.42 4.60 -15.46
N GLU A 31 -0.25 5.01 -14.99
CA GLU A 31 1.06 4.46 -15.35
C GLU A 31 1.30 3.08 -14.72
N LEU A 32 0.65 2.75 -13.60
CA LEU A 32 0.78 1.46 -12.91
C LEU A 32 -0.52 1.17 -12.16
N ARG A 33 -1.57 0.79 -12.91
CA ARG A 33 -2.95 0.72 -12.38
C ARG A 33 -3.11 -0.26 -11.23
N ASN A 34 -2.42 -1.39 -11.32
CA ASN A 34 -2.22 -2.37 -10.28
C ASN A 34 -0.91 -3.12 -10.61
N LEU A 35 -0.41 -3.88 -9.65
CA LEU A 35 0.74 -4.77 -9.78
C LEU A 35 0.44 -5.99 -8.93
N ASP A 36 -0.30 -6.96 -9.48
CA ASP A 36 -0.80 -8.15 -8.76
C ASP A 36 0.26 -8.74 -7.80
N PRO A 37 -0.03 -8.82 -6.48
CA PRO A 37 -1.33 -8.63 -5.79
C PRO A 37 -1.63 -7.21 -5.27
N PHE A 38 -0.82 -6.22 -5.61
CA PHE A 38 -0.92 -4.85 -5.09
C PHE A 38 -1.87 -3.99 -5.93
N LEU A 39 -2.89 -3.44 -5.26
CA LEU A 39 -3.91 -2.59 -5.88
C LEU A 39 -3.53 -1.11 -5.85
N MET A 40 -2.87 -0.67 -4.78
CA MET A 40 -2.56 0.72 -4.51
C MET A 40 -1.34 0.84 -3.58
N LEU A 41 -0.52 1.87 -3.78
CA LEU A 41 0.56 2.24 -2.87
C LEU A 41 0.65 3.76 -2.75
N ASP A 42 0.44 4.25 -1.54
CA ASP A 42 0.44 5.66 -1.19
C ASP A 42 1.44 5.95 -0.07
N GLU A 43 2.25 6.98 -0.25
CA GLU A 43 3.01 7.64 0.82
C GLU A 43 2.20 8.85 1.31
N PHE A 44 1.73 8.81 2.56
CA PHE A 44 0.95 9.90 3.13
C PHE A 44 1.80 10.83 3.99
N ARG A 45 1.55 12.13 3.85
CA ARG A 45 1.88 13.13 4.88
C ARG A 45 0.61 13.88 5.25
N MET A 46 0.30 13.88 6.53
CA MET A 46 -0.86 14.59 7.05
C MET A 46 -0.57 15.14 8.44
N SER A 47 -1.28 16.20 8.77
CA SER A 47 -1.31 16.82 10.10
C SER A 47 -2.73 17.26 10.36
N LYS A 48 -3.15 17.30 11.63
CA LYS A 48 -4.50 17.78 11.97
C LYS A 48 -4.77 19.18 11.37
N PRO A 49 -5.95 19.45 10.79
CA PRO A 49 -7.15 18.61 10.85
C PRO A 49 -7.34 17.63 9.67
N ALA A 50 -6.25 17.17 9.04
CA ALA A 50 -6.30 16.34 7.82
C ALA A 50 -6.29 14.83 8.06
N GLY A 51 -6.99 14.07 7.20
CA GLY A 51 -7.03 12.60 7.26
C GLY A 51 -8.22 11.96 6.55
N PHE A 52 -8.57 10.74 6.96
CA PHE A 52 -9.48 9.86 6.27
C PHE A 52 -10.73 9.58 7.11
N PRO A 53 -11.84 10.32 6.92
CA PRO A 53 -13.08 10.11 7.68
C PRO A 53 -13.71 8.75 7.35
N ASP A 54 -14.78 8.40 8.04
CA ASP A 54 -15.53 7.14 7.88
C ASP A 54 -15.73 6.75 6.40
N HIS A 55 -15.16 5.61 5.99
CA HIS A 55 -15.26 5.08 4.64
C HIS A 55 -15.26 3.53 4.65
N PRO A 56 -15.92 2.86 3.69
CA PRO A 56 -15.95 1.41 3.63
C PRO A 56 -14.73 0.85 2.89
N HIS A 57 -14.54 -0.47 3.00
CA HIS A 57 -13.71 -1.29 2.10
C HIS A 57 -14.34 -2.68 1.96
N ARG A 58 -14.19 -3.34 0.81
CA ARG A 58 -14.55 -4.76 0.63
C ARG A 58 -13.67 -5.42 -0.44
N GLY A 59 -13.26 -6.66 -0.16
CA GLY A 59 -12.63 -7.57 -1.13
C GLY A 59 -11.12 -7.47 -1.23
N PHE A 60 -10.47 -6.68 -0.38
CA PHE A 60 -9.02 -6.56 -0.30
C PHE A 60 -8.57 -6.16 1.10
N GLU A 61 -7.25 -6.02 1.26
CA GLU A 61 -6.60 -5.65 2.50
C GLU A 61 -5.93 -4.28 2.41
N THR A 62 -6.02 -3.52 3.51
CA THR A 62 -5.23 -2.31 3.70
C THR A 62 -4.17 -2.56 4.75
N VAL A 63 -2.91 -2.29 4.39
CA VAL A 63 -1.76 -2.38 5.30
C VAL A 63 -1.25 -0.97 5.56
N THR A 64 -1.23 -0.56 6.83
CA THR A 64 -0.70 0.74 7.25
C THR A 64 0.59 0.55 8.05
N TYR A 65 1.66 1.19 7.60
CA TYR A 65 2.95 1.24 8.28
C TYR A 65 3.32 2.70 8.56
N VAL A 66 3.68 3.03 9.80
CA VAL A 66 3.97 4.41 10.21
C VAL A 66 5.47 4.66 10.23
N LEU A 67 5.94 5.60 9.40
CA LEU A 67 7.34 6.03 9.40
C LEU A 67 7.65 6.99 10.53
N GLU A 68 6.78 7.98 10.74
CA GLU A 68 6.93 9.04 11.74
C GLU A 68 5.55 9.50 12.24
N GLY A 69 5.53 10.12 13.42
CA GLY A 69 4.29 10.64 14.02
C GLY A 69 3.38 9.55 14.60
N ILE A 70 2.08 9.85 14.67
CA ILE A 70 1.07 8.93 15.23
C ILE A 70 -0.20 9.06 14.39
N THR A 71 -0.79 7.93 14.01
CA THR A 71 -2.13 7.89 13.41
C THR A 71 -3.10 7.11 14.30
N ALA A 72 -4.38 7.41 14.22
CA ALA A 72 -5.44 6.72 14.97
C ALA A 72 -6.45 6.11 14.00
N HIS A 73 -7.02 4.97 14.39
CA HIS A 73 -8.10 4.33 13.65
C HIS A 73 -9.24 3.94 14.60
N GLU A 74 -10.45 3.90 14.05
CA GLU A 74 -11.67 3.46 14.70
C GLU A 74 -12.58 2.80 13.64
N ASP A 75 -13.25 1.70 13.99
CA ASP A 75 -14.21 1.05 13.08
C ASP A 75 -15.59 0.80 13.70
N PHE A 76 -16.52 0.42 12.83
CA PHE A 76 -17.92 0.14 13.15
C PHE A 76 -18.17 -1.09 14.05
N CYS A 77 -17.12 -1.85 14.37
CA CYS A 77 -17.17 -2.94 15.34
C CYS A 77 -16.64 -2.49 16.71
N GLY A 78 -16.19 -1.24 16.83
CA GLY A 78 -15.64 -0.66 18.05
C GLY A 78 -14.15 -0.92 18.22
N HIS A 79 -13.46 -1.50 17.23
CA HIS A 79 -12.01 -1.63 17.30
C HIS A 79 -11.37 -0.27 17.09
N THR A 80 -10.42 0.06 17.96
CA THR A 80 -9.66 1.31 17.90
C THR A 80 -8.20 1.05 18.19
N GLY A 81 -7.34 1.95 17.74
CA GLY A 81 -5.92 1.89 18.05
C GLY A 81 -5.18 3.13 17.59
N ARG A 82 -3.95 3.26 18.07
CA ARG A 82 -3.03 4.32 17.67
C ARG A 82 -1.74 3.66 17.22
N LEU A 83 -1.35 3.92 15.98
CA LEU A 83 -0.12 3.42 15.39
C LEU A 83 0.97 4.48 15.55
N LYS A 84 2.12 4.06 16.06
CA LYS A 84 3.34 4.85 16.27
C LYS A 84 4.42 4.42 15.27
N PRO A 85 5.56 5.13 15.18
CA PRO A 85 6.60 4.78 14.23
C PRO A 85 7.07 3.33 14.40
N GLY A 86 7.07 2.58 13.29
CA GLY A 86 7.38 1.15 13.26
C GLY A 86 6.19 0.22 13.50
N ASP A 87 5.02 0.73 13.93
CA ASP A 87 3.83 -0.10 14.08
C ASP A 87 3.25 -0.46 12.70
N LEU A 88 2.79 -1.70 12.59
CA LEU A 88 2.11 -2.24 11.42
C LEU A 88 0.67 -2.60 11.79
N GLN A 89 -0.28 -2.21 10.96
CA GLN A 89 -1.65 -2.69 11.04
C GLN A 89 -2.09 -3.33 9.74
N SER A 90 -2.59 -4.55 9.85
CA SER A 90 -3.48 -5.18 8.87
C SER A 90 -4.73 -5.70 9.58
N LYS A 91 -5.90 -5.51 8.96
CA LYS A 91 -7.17 -6.02 9.47
C LYS A 91 -7.56 -7.39 8.91
N VAL A 92 -6.86 -7.87 7.90
CA VAL A 92 -7.17 -9.13 7.21
C VAL A 92 -5.93 -10.02 7.28
N TYR A 93 -6.14 -11.32 7.50
CA TYR A 93 -5.04 -12.26 7.35
C TYR A 93 -4.93 -12.62 5.86
N THR A 94 -3.82 -12.23 5.22
CA THR A 94 -3.56 -12.66 3.84
C THR A 94 -3.40 -14.16 3.78
N ARG A 95 -4.04 -14.78 2.78
CA ARG A 95 -3.70 -16.16 2.38
C ARG A 95 -2.48 -16.18 1.48
N THR A 96 -2.31 -15.11 0.70
CA THR A 96 -1.21 -14.91 -0.22
C THR A 96 0.02 -14.38 0.54
N PRO A 97 1.15 -15.08 0.51
CA PRO A 97 2.39 -14.62 1.14
C PRO A 97 2.77 -13.23 0.61
N THR A 98 2.91 -12.27 1.52
CA THR A 98 3.35 -10.91 1.21
C THR A 98 4.51 -10.56 2.13
N LEU A 99 5.48 -9.86 1.57
CA LEU A 99 6.70 -9.39 2.20
C LEU A 99 6.71 -7.85 2.17
N TYR A 100 7.01 -7.25 3.32
CA TYR A 100 7.27 -5.81 3.45
C TYR A 100 8.54 -5.64 4.29
N LEU A 101 9.60 -5.10 3.69
CA LEU A 101 10.89 -4.87 4.35
C LEU A 101 11.25 -3.39 4.29
N ASP A 102 11.43 -2.77 5.45
CA ASP A 102 11.93 -1.41 5.58
C ASP A 102 13.45 -1.41 5.72
N PHE A 103 14.15 -0.75 4.79
CA PHE A 103 15.60 -0.67 4.74
C PHE A 103 16.11 0.74 5.03
N ARG A 104 17.10 0.82 5.92
CA ARG A 104 17.99 1.98 6.08
C ARG A 104 19.42 1.58 5.74
N VAL A 105 19.90 1.99 4.58
CA VAL A 105 21.21 1.59 4.02
C VAL A 105 22.21 2.73 4.19
N GLN A 106 23.25 2.48 4.99
CA GLN A 106 24.33 3.45 5.25
C GLN A 106 25.13 3.78 3.99
N ALA A 107 25.75 4.96 3.95
CA ALA A 107 26.62 5.37 2.85
C ALA A 107 27.74 4.33 2.61
N GLY A 108 27.93 3.92 1.36
CA GLY A 108 28.89 2.89 0.96
C GLY A 108 28.44 1.45 1.20
N ALA A 109 27.33 1.20 1.89
CA ALA A 109 26.84 -0.16 2.15
C ALA A 109 26.20 -0.78 0.88
N VAL A 110 26.34 -2.10 0.79
CA VAL A 110 25.73 -2.95 -0.23
C VAL A 110 24.94 -4.03 0.47
N HIS A 111 23.72 -4.29 0.02
CA HIS A 111 22.90 -5.40 0.53
C HIS A 111 22.27 -6.15 -0.64
N ILE A 112 22.16 -7.46 -0.46
CA ILE A 112 21.53 -8.38 -1.39
C ILE A 112 20.41 -9.05 -0.62
N GLN A 113 19.18 -8.78 -1.03
CA GLN A 113 17.99 -9.38 -0.45
C GLN A 113 17.52 -10.52 -1.37
N PRO A 114 17.54 -11.80 -0.93
CA PRO A 114 16.96 -12.89 -1.71
C PRO A 114 15.45 -12.68 -1.97
N VAL A 115 15.00 -12.93 -3.20
CA VAL A 115 13.61 -12.84 -3.72
C VAL A 115 13.45 -13.91 -4.83
N PRO A 116 12.31 -14.54 -5.16
CA PRO A 116 12.30 -15.67 -6.14
C PRO A 116 12.63 -15.34 -7.64
N SER A 117 13.36 -16.22 -8.35
CA SER A 117 14.27 -16.24 -9.57
C SER A 117 14.22 -15.43 -10.90
N GLY A 118 15.42 -15.23 -11.56
CA GLY A 118 15.72 -14.58 -12.90
C GLY A 118 17.01 -13.65 -13.11
N PRO A 119 17.65 -13.54 -14.31
CA PRO A 119 19.06 -13.10 -14.62
C PRO A 119 19.49 -11.62 -14.39
N ASP A 120 20.79 -11.41 -14.13
CA ASP A 120 21.47 -10.16 -13.71
C ASP A 120 21.80 -9.16 -14.85
N GLU A 121 22.16 -7.93 -14.44
CA GLU A 121 22.81 -6.81 -15.15
C GLU A 121 21.94 -5.70 -15.77
N GLU A 122 21.68 -4.66 -14.97
CA GLU A 122 21.95 -3.22 -15.23
C GLU A 122 21.77 -2.44 -13.91
N GLN A 123 22.68 -1.52 -13.56
CA GLN A 123 22.52 -0.67 -12.36
C GLN A 123 21.83 0.63 -12.73
N GLN A 124 20.68 0.91 -12.10
CA GLN A 124 19.95 2.17 -12.26
C GLN A 124 19.98 2.97 -10.95
N MET A 125 20.34 4.25 -11.04
CA MET A 125 20.16 5.19 -9.91
C MET A 125 18.69 5.59 -9.82
N VAL A 126 18.14 5.57 -8.60
CA VAL A 126 16.74 5.88 -8.34
C VAL A 126 16.65 6.94 -7.26
N GLU A 127 15.98 8.04 -7.58
CA GLU A 127 15.73 9.16 -6.67
C GLU A 127 14.54 8.87 -5.73
N PRO A 128 14.40 9.62 -4.62
CA PRO A 128 13.25 9.49 -3.72
C PRO A 128 11.89 9.55 -4.44
N HIS A 129 10.88 8.96 -3.80
CA HIS A 129 9.47 8.92 -4.25
C HIS A 129 9.22 8.18 -5.56
N HIS A 130 10.12 7.30 -5.99
CA HIS A 130 9.88 6.38 -7.10
C HIS A 130 9.47 4.99 -6.61
N THR A 131 8.57 4.34 -7.36
CA THR A 131 8.34 2.91 -7.29
C THR A 131 9.09 2.22 -8.41
N VAL A 132 9.91 1.23 -8.03
CA VAL A 132 10.72 0.43 -8.95
C VAL A 132 10.05 -0.94 -9.07
N VAL A 133 9.63 -1.29 -10.28
CA VAL A 133 9.10 -2.62 -10.60
C VAL A 133 10.25 -3.46 -11.11
N PHE A 134 10.45 -4.58 -10.43
CA PHE A 134 11.48 -5.55 -10.75
C PHE A 134 10.89 -6.69 -11.56
N GLY A 135 11.60 -7.09 -12.62
CA GLY A 135 11.30 -8.30 -13.38
C GLY A 135 11.73 -9.57 -12.63
N ASP A 136 11.86 -10.66 -13.36
CA ASP A 136 12.27 -11.96 -12.82
C ASP A 136 13.68 -11.89 -12.18
N GLY A 137 13.86 -12.44 -10.97
CA GLY A 137 15.17 -12.48 -10.27
C GLY A 137 15.25 -13.12 -8.89
N ASP A 138 16.34 -13.85 -8.60
CA ASP A 138 16.62 -14.58 -7.32
C ASP A 138 16.96 -13.62 -6.15
N CYS A 139 17.25 -12.37 -6.46
CA CYS A 139 17.51 -11.37 -5.45
C CYS A 139 17.31 -9.97 -6.01
N VAL A 140 17.15 -9.01 -5.12
CA VAL A 140 17.33 -7.60 -5.41
C VAL A 140 18.63 -7.16 -4.77
N LYS A 141 19.48 -6.48 -5.54
CA LYS A 141 20.73 -5.90 -5.05
C LYS A 141 20.59 -4.38 -5.04
N PHE A 142 20.91 -3.78 -3.91
CA PHE A 142 20.97 -2.34 -3.78
C PHE A 142 22.28 -1.90 -3.15
N GLN A 143 22.76 -0.75 -3.59
CA GLN A 143 23.98 -0.13 -3.11
C GLN A 143 23.72 1.35 -2.90
N ASN A 144 24.11 1.85 -1.75
CA ASN A 144 24.12 3.29 -1.50
C ASN A 144 25.47 3.88 -1.90
N LYS A 145 25.53 4.53 -3.06
CA LYS A 145 26.71 5.28 -3.53
C LYS A 145 26.69 6.76 -3.13
N GLY A 146 25.64 7.22 -2.45
CA GLY A 146 25.50 8.58 -1.96
C GLY A 146 26.19 8.80 -0.62
N SER A 147 26.13 10.03 -0.13
CA SER A 147 26.68 10.44 1.17
C SER A 147 25.68 10.36 2.34
N GLU A 148 24.38 10.29 2.04
CA GLU A 148 23.31 10.21 3.04
C GLU A 148 22.76 8.78 3.17
N VAL A 149 22.00 8.50 4.23
CA VAL A 149 21.31 7.21 4.42
C VAL A 149 20.21 7.07 3.38
N SER A 150 20.20 5.95 2.65
CA SER A 150 19.11 5.60 1.76
C SER A 150 18.02 4.88 2.56
N HIS A 151 16.78 5.38 2.50
CA HIS A 151 15.62 4.82 3.19
C HIS A 151 14.52 4.50 2.18
N PHE A 152 14.13 3.24 2.12
CA PHE A 152 13.13 2.74 1.18
C PHE A 152 12.53 1.43 1.67
N VAL A 153 11.43 1.01 1.04
CA VAL A 153 10.77 -0.25 1.34
C VAL A 153 10.85 -1.19 0.14
N LEU A 154 11.04 -2.48 0.41
CA LEU A 154 10.90 -3.54 -0.57
C LEU A 154 9.62 -4.31 -0.27
N ILE A 155 8.72 -4.37 -1.25
CA ILE A 155 7.44 -5.04 -1.15
C ILE A 155 7.39 -6.14 -2.22
N ALA A 156 7.00 -7.35 -1.83
CA ALA A 156 6.83 -8.48 -2.75
C ALA A 156 5.62 -9.32 -2.33
N GLY A 157 4.92 -9.91 -3.29
CA GLY A 157 3.74 -10.73 -3.04
C GLY A 157 3.57 -11.75 -4.15
N GLU A 158 3.02 -12.90 -3.82
CA GLU A 158 2.66 -13.90 -4.83
C GLU A 158 1.47 -13.39 -5.67
N PRO A 159 1.54 -13.38 -7.01
CA PRO A 159 0.41 -12.99 -7.84
C PRO A 159 -0.80 -13.88 -7.61
N ILE A 160 -1.98 -13.29 -7.48
CA ILE A 160 -3.25 -13.99 -7.29
C ILE A 160 -3.74 -14.57 -8.62
N ASN A 161 -3.44 -13.92 -9.74
CA ASN A 161 -3.86 -14.33 -11.09
C ASN A 161 -5.39 -14.41 -11.27
N GLU A 162 -6.13 -13.52 -10.60
CA GLU A 162 -7.58 -13.38 -10.74
C GLU A 162 -7.95 -12.04 -11.39
N PRO A 163 -9.13 -11.95 -12.04
CA PRO A 163 -9.61 -10.67 -12.55
C PRO A 163 -9.74 -9.63 -11.43
N VAL A 164 -9.34 -8.39 -11.71
CA VAL A 164 -9.50 -7.26 -10.80
C VAL A 164 -10.52 -6.29 -11.37
N VAL A 165 -11.68 -6.21 -10.73
CA VAL A 165 -12.72 -5.21 -11.01
C VAL A 165 -12.80 -4.27 -9.81
N GLN A 166 -12.47 -3.00 -10.01
CA GLN A 166 -12.41 -2.00 -8.94
C GLN A 166 -13.38 -0.86 -9.17
N HIS A 167 -14.17 -0.54 -8.14
CA HIS A 167 -15.02 0.65 -8.09
C HIS A 167 -14.86 1.36 -6.73
N GLY A 168 -13.94 2.32 -6.69
CA GLY A 168 -13.61 3.05 -5.46
C GLY A 168 -13.13 2.11 -4.35
N PRO A 169 -13.81 2.04 -3.19
CA PRO A 169 -13.43 1.21 -2.04
C PRO A 169 -13.81 -0.28 -2.17
N PHE A 170 -14.33 -0.70 -3.32
CA PHE A 170 -14.73 -2.08 -3.55
C PHE A 170 -13.89 -2.67 -4.67
N VAL A 171 -13.27 -3.81 -4.39
CA VAL A 171 -12.47 -4.57 -5.37
C VAL A 171 -12.94 -6.01 -5.32
N MET A 172 -13.45 -6.50 -6.45
CA MET A 172 -14.00 -7.85 -6.61
C MET A 172 -13.48 -8.45 -7.93
N THR A 173 -13.98 -9.63 -8.30
CA THR A 173 -13.57 -10.32 -9.53
C THR A 173 -14.52 -10.09 -10.71
N THR A 174 -15.75 -9.63 -10.45
CA THR A 174 -16.78 -9.36 -11.47
C THR A 174 -17.51 -8.04 -11.25
N GLU A 175 -18.09 -7.49 -12.33
CA GLU A 175 -18.95 -6.31 -12.27
C GLU A 175 -20.23 -6.55 -11.46
N GLU A 176 -20.77 -7.77 -11.51
CA GLU A 176 -21.94 -8.19 -10.73
C GLU A 176 -21.67 -8.12 -9.23
N GLU A 177 -20.52 -8.63 -8.78
CA GLU A 177 -20.07 -8.56 -7.39
C GLU A 177 -19.85 -7.12 -6.92
N ILE A 178 -19.32 -6.25 -7.79
CA ILE A 178 -19.20 -4.82 -7.50
C ILE A 178 -20.57 -4.18 -7.28
N ARG A 179 -21.53 -4.44 -8.17
CA ARG A 179 -22.90 -3.91 -8.03
C ARG A 179 -23.55 -4.44 -6.75
N GLU A 180 -23.26 -5.68 -6.36
CA GLU A 180 -23.72 -6.25 -5.09
C GLU A 180 -23.07 -5.58 -3.88
N ALA A 181 -21.75 -5.40 -3.87
CA ALA A 181 -21.04 -4.70 -2.79
C ALA A 181 -21.57 -3.30 -2.54
N ILE A 182 -21.86 -2.55 -3.60
CA ILE A 182 -22.47 -1.23 -3.52
C ILE A 182 -23.88 -1.31 -2.90
N ARG A 183 -24.73 -2.24 -3.36
CA ARG A 183 -26.08 -2.44 -2.79
C ARG A 183 -26.03 -2.84 -1.33
N ASP A 184 -25.11 -3.70 -0.96
CA ASP A 184 -24.93 -4.16 0.42
C ASP A 184 -24.53 -3.03 1.34
N TYR A 185 -23.58 -2.19 0.92
CA TYR A 185 -23.18 -1.02 1.70
C TYR A 185 -24.32 -0.02 1.85
N GLN A 186 -25.02 0.31 0.76
CA GLN A 186 -26.14 1.25 0.77
C GLN A 186 -27.31 0.79 1.65
N ASN A 187 -27.57 -0.52 1.69
CA ASN A 187 -28.67 -1.11 2.46
C ASN A 187 -28.25 -1.65 3.83
N GLY A 188 -26.96 -1.56 4.19
CA GLY A 188 -26.42 -2.10 5.43
C GLY A 188 -26.61 -3.61 5.58
N LYS A 189 -26.21 -4.39 4.58
CA LYS A 189 -26.37 -5.85 4.54
C LYS A 189 -25.06 -6.59 4.31
N ASN A 190 -25.07 -7.89 4.57
CA ASN A 190 -24.01 -8.83 4.22
C ASN A 190 -22.62 -8.37 4.70
N GLY A 191 -22.52 -7.97 5.97
CA GLY A 191 -21.29 -7.48 6.60
C GLY A 191 -21.23 -5.96 6.79
N PHE A 192 -22.19 -5.20 6.27
CA PHE A 192 -22.32 -3.75 6.51
C PHE A 192 -23.46 -3.37 7.47
N GLU A 193 -24.02 -4.32 8.22
CA GLU A 193 -25.16 -4.09 9.13
C GLU A 193 -24.86 -3.01 10.17
N ARG A 194 -23.61 -2.97 10.65
CA ARG A 194 -23.15 -1.98 11.63
C ARG A 194 -22.76 -0.64 11.01
N ALA A 195 -22.69 -0.52 9.69
CA ALA A 195 -22.41 0.75 9.04
C ALA A 195 -23.60 1.71 9.13
N VAL A 196 -24.81 1.17 9.23
CA VAL A 196 -26.04 1.96 9.32
C VAL A 196 -26.04 2.78 10.62
N ASN A 197 -26.10 4.10 10.49
CA ASN A 197 -26.08 5.07 11.58
C ASN A 197 -24.80 5.11 12.42
N TRP A 198 -23.76 4.35 12.06
CA TRP A 198 -22.48 4.43 12.75
C TRP A 198 -21.71 5.68 12.32
N ARG A 199 -20.99 6.27 13.28
CA ARG A 199 -20.08 7.40 13.08
C ARG A 199 -18.91 7.23 14.02
N SER A 200 -17.68 7.39 13.53
CA SER A 200 -16.51 7.36 14.40
C SER A 200 -16.43 8.63 15.24
N LYS A 201 -15.84 8.52 16.43
CA LYS A 201 -15.55 9.67 17.30
C LYS A 201 -14.42 10.52 16.75
N ILE A 202 -13.53 9.91 15.98
CA ILE A 202 -12.35 10.58 15.42
C ILE A 202 -12.62 11.29 14.09
N ARG A 203 -13.77 11.04 13.43
CA ARG A 203 -14.14 11.61 12.11
C ARG A 203 -14.05 13.13 12.01
N ASP A 204 -14.35 13.82 13.10
CA ASP A 204 -14.35 15.29 13.19
C ASP A 204 -13.14 15.81 13.99
N SER A 205 -12.32 14.88 14.53
CA SER A 205 -11.06 15.14 15.26
C SER A 205 -9.81 14.88 14.40
N VAL A 206 -10.06 14.55 13.14
CA VAL A 206 -9.12 14.52 12.03
C VAL A 206 -8.37 15.84 12.05
#